data_AF-A0A352GIH2-F1
#
_entry.id   AF-A0A352GIH2-F1
#
_cell.length_a   1.000
_cell.length_b   1.000
_cell.length_c   1.000
_cell.angle_alpha   90.00
_cell.angle_beta   90.00
_cell.angle_gamma   90.00
#
_symmetry.space_group_name_H-M   'P 1'
#
loop_
_entity.id
_entity.type
_entity.pdbx_description
1 polymer ?
#
loop_
_entity_poly.entity_id
_entity_poly.type
_entity_poly.pdbx_seq_one_letter_code
_entity_poly.pdbx_strand_id
1 'polypeptide(L)'
;MRKVDTEILLNDFAVRSFRDVADRDYISARMNYKAGLFSQFLWSSLQAIEKYLKGILLLNRVPAKNVGHDLGKAIDLISKHAPFELRLDAAQRKFIDHLDTYGRFRYLETSYFIHGNELWLLDSTVWAVRRYCRVMNYNLPIGKGGGRNMLEVEIKANIDAERTPHQFRIMSGELEKIIGNRKNPARKHLLWLNAHYATRTRKQMRVPRCFHATNSPLSLRPHILKEVLKYVFLPRDVVQAFQEKLEKEADK
;
A
#
# COMPACT_ATOMS: atom_id res chain seq x y z
N MET A 1 -9.15 29.52 -19.45
CA MET A 1 -9.21 28.08 -19.12
C MET A 1 -9.80 27.95 -17.72
N ARG A 2 -10.96 27.27 -17.58
CA ARG A 2 -11.85 27.35 -16.41
C ARG A 2 -11.51 26.26 -15.37
N LYS A 3 -11.68 26.57 -14.09
CA LYS A 3 -11.48 25.71 -12.89
C LYS A 3 -11.87 24.22 -13.03
N VAL A 4 -12.89 23.90 -13.83
CA VAL A 4 -13.34 22.52 -14.15
C VAL A 4 -12.25 21.70 -14.85
N ASP A 5 -11.47 22.33 -15.73
CA ASP A 5 -10.38 21.69 -16.46
C ASP A 5 -9.27 21.23 -15.50
N THR A 6 -8.92 22.08 -14.53
CA THR A 6 -7.91 21.77 -13.50
C THR A 6 -8.32 20.60 -12.61
N GLU A 7 -9.59 20.52 -12.18
CA GLU A 7 -10.08 19.42 -11.34
C GLU A 7 -9.99 18.06 -12.06
N ILE A 8 -10.31 18.05 -13.36
CA ILE A 8 -10.19 16.85 -14.19
C ILE A 8 -8.72 16.44 -14.33
N LEU A 9 -7.83 17.40 -14.62
CA LEU A 9 -6.39 17.15 -14.76
C LEU A 9 -5.75 16.68 -13.44
N LEU A 10 -6.20 17.18 -12.29
CA LEU A 10 -5.76 16.71 -10.98
C LEU A 10 -6.20 15.27 -10.70
N ASN A 11 -7.44 14.92 -11.07
CA ASN A 11 -7.92 13.55 -10.95
C ASN A 11 -7.14 12.61 -11.87
N ASP A 12 -6.88 13.05 -13.09
CA ASP A 12 -6.08 12.29 -14.05
C ASP A 12 -4.65 12.06 -13.55
N PHE A 13 -3.99 13.10 -13.05
CA PHE A 13 -2.69 12.99 -12.40
C PHE A 13 -2.73 12.00 -11.22
N ALA A 14 -3.73 12.10 -10.35
CA ALA A 14 -3.83 11.22 -9.21
C ALA A 14 -4.04 9.75 -9.60
N VAL A 15 -4.86 9.51 -10.63
CA VAL A 15 -5.07 8.16 -11.17
C VAL A 15 -3.79 7.61 -11.77
N ARG A 16 -3.16 8.33 -12.71
CA ARG A 16 -2.01 7.81 -13.46
C ARG A 16 -0.74 7.73 -12.63
N SER A 17 -0.47 8.74 -11.80
CA SER A 17 0.77 8.84 -11.02
C SER A 17 0.73 8.06 -9.71
N PHE A 18 -0.46 7.90 -9.11
CA PHE A 18 -0.59 7.19 -7.85
C PHE A 18 -1.30 5.85 -8.01
N ARG A 19 -2.58 5.83 -8.38
CA ARG A 19 -3.36 4.59 -8.37
C ARG A 19 -2.81 3.54 -9.34
N ASP A 20 -2.57 3.92 -10.59
CA ASP A 20 -2.12 2.96 -11.62
C ASP A 20 -0.67 2.50 -11.37
N VAL A 21 0.17 3.36 -10.79
CA VAL A 21 1.52 2.96 -10.34
C VAL A 21 1.44 2.04 -9.13
N ALA A 22 0.56 2.31 -8.16
CA ALA A 22 0.32 1.45 -7.01
C ALA A 22 -0.21 0.06 -7.41
N ASP A 23 -1.10 0.01 -8.41
CA ASP A 23 -1.60 -1.24 -9.00
C ASP A 23 -0.43 -2.10 -9.53
N ARG A 24 0.59 -1.47 -10.13
CA ARG A 24 1.81 -2.14 -10.65
C ARG A 24 2.76 -2.56 -9.54
N ASP A 25 2.97 -1.71 -8.53
CA ASP A 25 3.78 -2.04 -7.36
C ASP A 25 3.18 -3.23 -6.58
N TYR A 26 1.85 -3.27 -6.46
CA TYR A 26 1.13 -4.39 -5.86
C TYR A 26 1.37 -5.71 -6.61
N ILE A 27 1.26 -5.69 -7.94
CA ILE A 27 1.56 -6.87 -8.77
C ILE A 27 3.02 -7.29 -8.61
N SER A 28 3.95 -6.32 -8.64
CA SER A 28 5.38 -6.54 -8.42
C SER A 28 5.64 -7.21 -7.07
N ALA A 29 5.04 -6.71 -5.99
CA ALA A 29 5.12 -7.31 -4.66
C ALA A 29 4.71 -8.79 -4.69
N ARG A 30 3.56 -9.10 -5.31
CA ARG A 30 3.09 -10.49 -5.45
C ARG A 30 4.05 -11.37 -6.25
N MET A 31 4.69 -10.82 -7.28
CA MET A 31 5.73 -11.52 -8.04
C MET A 31 6.96 -11.80 -7.18
N ASN A 32 7.43 -10.82 -6.42
CA ASN A 32 8.57 -10.95 -5.50
C ASN A 32 8.28 -12.01 -4.43
N TYR A 33 7.08 -11.99 -3.83
CA TYR A 33 6.67 -13.00 -2.85
C TYR A 33 6.69 -14.41 -3.45
N LYS A 34 6.13 -14.56 -4.66
CA LYS A 34 6.12 -15.85 -5.36
C LYS A 34 7.53 -16.37 -5.67
N ALA A 35 8.48 -15.45 -5.90
CA ALA A 35 9.88 -15.77 -6.17
C ALA A 35 10.73 -15.95 -4.89
N GLY A 36 10.18 -15.75 -3.69
CA GLY A 36 10.94 -15.78 -2.44
C GLY A 36 11.84 -14.56 -2.21
N LEU A 37 11.66 -13.49 -2.99
CA LEU A 37 12.41 -12.23 -2.89
C LEU A 37 11.76 -11.32 -1.82
N PHE A 38 11.88 -11.73 -0.56
CA PHE A 38 11.06 -11.21 0.52
C PHE A 38 11.32 -9.75 0.88
N SER A 39 12.57 -9.28 0.86
CA SER A 39 12.87 -7.85 1.05
C SER A 39 12.28 -7.00 -0.08
N GLN A 40 12.36 -7.46 -1.33
CA GLN A 40 11.72 -6.78 -2.48
C GLN A 40 10.19 -6.82 -2.40
N PHE A 41 9.61 -7.89 -1.84
CA PHE A 41 8.19 -7.96 -1.53
C PHE A 41 7.77 -6.90 -0.51
N LEU A 42 8.49 -6.76 0.60
CA LEU A 42 8.19 -5.76 1.64
C LEU A 42 8.28 -4.34 1.08
N TRP A 43 9.36 -4.03 0.34
CA TRP A 43 9.52 -2.73 -0.30
C TRP A 43 8.40 -2.42 -1.30
N SER A 44 8.10 -3.36 -2.21
CA SER A 44 7.06 -3.14 -3.22
C SER A 44 5.67 -3.03 -2.60
N SER A 45 5.43 -3.75 -1.48
CA SER A 45 4.19 -3.66 -0.70
C SER A 45 4.04 -2.29 -0.05
N LEU A 46 5.09 -1.79 0.61
CA LEU A 46 5.13 -0.44 1.19
C LEU A 46 4.83 0.60 0.11
N GLN A 47 5.51 0.51 -1.03
CA GLN A 47 5.35 1.43 -2.15
C GLN A 47 3.95 1.44 -2.76
N ALA A 48 3.27 0.29 -2.82
CA ALA A 48 1.89 0.21 -3.29
C ALA A 48 0.94 0.92 -2.32
N ILE A 49 1.02 0.61 -1.03
CA ILE A 49 0.15 1.24 -0.01
C ILE A 49 0.40 2.74 0.07
N GLU A 50 1.67 3.19 0.06
CA GLU A 50 2.04 4.61 0.07
C GLU A 50 1.35 5.38 -1.06
N LYS A 51 1.44 4.84 -2.28
CA LYS A 51 0.85 5.49 -3.46
C LYS A 51 -0.67 5.48 -3.40
N TYR A 52 -1.32 4.40 -2.96
CA TYR A 52 -2.77 4.44 -2.79
C TYR A 52 -3.20 5.51 -1.79
N LEU A 53 -2.54 5.61 -0.63
CA LEU A 53 -2.88 6.61 0.40
C LEU A 53 -2.68 8.04 -0.12
N LYS A 54 -1.57 8.32 -0.82
CA LYS A 54 -1.34 9.61 -1.49
C LYS A 54 -2.40 9.90 -2.57
N GLY A 55 -2.78 8.88 -3.34
CA GLY A 55 -3.85 8.96 -4.32
C GLY A 55 -5.20 9.29 -3.69
N ILE A 56 -5.55 8.65 -2.56
CA ILE A 56 -6.79 8.93 -1.80
C ILE A 56 -6.82 10.39 -1.35
N LEU A 57 -5.73 10.86 -0.73
CA LEU A 57 -5.60 12.24 -0.26
C LEU A 57 -5.81 13.24 -1.42
N LEU A 58 -5.12 13.04 -2.55
CA LEU A 58 -5.25 13.94 -3.69
C LEU A 58 -6.64 13.88 -4.35
N LEU A 59 -7.17 12.69 -4.62
CA LEU A 59 -8.49 12.50 -5.26
C LEU A 59 -9.64 13.11 -4.45
N ASN A 60 -9.47 13.21 -3.14
CA ASN A 60 -10.44 13.80 -2.22
C ASN A 60 -10.01 15.17 -1.69
N ARG A 61 -9.02 15.80 -2.35
CA ARG A 61 -8.55 17.18 -2.12
C ARG A 61 -8.12 17.47 -0.68
N VAL A 62 -7.58 16.47 0.00
CA VAL A 62 -6.96 16.62 1.32
C VAL A 62 -5.50 17.05 1.14
N PRO A 63 -5.09 18.25 1.59
CA PRO A 63 -3.71 18.70 1.48
C PRO A 63 -2.74 17.81 2.28
N ALA A 64 -1.70 17.29 1.60
CA ALA A 64 -0.81 16.26 2.17
C ALA A 64 0.69 16.49 1.88
N LYS A 65 1.10 17.76 1.67
CA LYS A 65 2.46 18.12 1.21
C LYS A 65 3.59 17.53 2.07
N ASN A 66 3.35 17.34 3.37
CA ASN A 66 4.36 16.94 4.35
C ASN A 66 4.22 15.48 4.82
N VAL A 67 3.49 14.63 4.09
CA VAL A 67 3.32 13.20 4.45
C VAL A 67 4.62 12.42 4.27
N GLY A 68 5.44 12.75 3.27
CA GLY A 68 6.68 12.01 3.00
C GLY A 68 6.40 10.53 2.68
N HIS A 69 7.06 9.62 3.40
CA HIS A 69 6.93 8.16 3.28
C HIS A 69 6.22 7.51 4.48
N ASP A 70 5.57 8.32 5.33
CA ASP A 70 4.92 7.86 6.57
C ASP A 70 3.46 7.46 6.30
N LEU A 71 3.18 6.14 6.33
CA LEU A 71 1.84 5.64 6.05
C LEU A 71 0.87 5.97 7.18
N GLY A 72 1.32 5.90 8.44
CA GLY A 72 0.53 6.28 9.61
C GLY A 72 0.02 7.72 9.51
N LYS A 73 0.91 8.66 9.19
CA LYS A 73 0.57 10.07 8.97
C LYS A 73 -0.44 10.27 7.83
N ALA A 74 -0.31 9.49 6.75
CA ALA A 74 -1.27 9.54 5.66
C ALA A 74 -2.67 9.06 6.09
N ILE A 75 -2.74 7.95 6.84
CA ILE A 75 -4.00 7.41 7.39
C ILE A 75 -4.64 8.42 8.35
N ASP A 76 -3.84 9.04 9.22
CA ASP A 76 -4.33 10.06 10.16
C ASP A 76 -4.94 11.27 9.44
N LEU A 77 -4.31 11.75 8.36
CA LEU A 77 -4.85 12.84 7.56
C LEU A 77 -6.16 12.45 6.87
N ILE A 78 -6.26 11.23 6.34
CA ILE A 78 -7.51 10.71 5.76
C ILE A 78 -8.59 10.68 6.84
N SER A 79 -8.29 10.11 8.01
CA SER A 79 -9.23 10.01 9.14
C SER A 79 -9.74 11.38 9.60
N LYS A 80 -8.86 12.40 9.64
CA LYS A 80 -9.21 13.74 10.13
C LYS A 80 -9.94 14.60 9.11
N HIS A 81 -9.68 14.43 7.82
CA HIS A 81 -10.08 15.42 6.80
C HIS A 81 -10.87 14.85 5.62
N ALA A 82 -10.83 13.53 5.38
CA ALA A 82 -11.65 12.95 4.32
C ALA A 82 -13.12 12.88 4.77
N PRO A 83 -14.08 13.02 3.86
CA PRO A 83 -15.50 12.98 4.19
C PRO A 83 -16.03 11.54 4.39
N PHE A 84 -15.15 10.59 4.72
CA PHE A 84 -15.45 9.18 4.89
C PHE A 84 -14.44 8.52 5.84
N GLU A 85 -14.85 7.40 6.43
CA GLU A 85 -13.95 6.56 7.21
C GLU A 85 -13.19 5.59 6.29
N LEU A 86 -11.86 5.58 6.37
CA LEU A 86 -11.02 4.53 5.79
C LEU A 86 -11.07 3.28 6.67
N ARG A 87 -11.89 2.31 6.28
CA ARG A 87 -12.15 1.09 7.05
C ARG A 87 -11.00 0.09 6.90
N LEU A 88 -10.20 0.00 7.96
CA LEU A 88 -9.09 -0.96 8.10
C LEU A 88 -9.25 -1.76 9.40
N ASP A 89 -9.20 -3.09 9.28
CA ASP A 89 -9.22 -3.99 10.44
C ASP A 89 -7.87 -4.00 11.18
N ALA A 90 -7.86 -4.65 12.36
CA ALA A 90 -6.66 -4.72 13.20
C ALA A 90 -5.48 -5.46 12.54
N ALA A 91 -5.74 -6.45 11.68
CA ALA A 91 -4.69 -7.20 11.00
C ALA A 91 -4.07 -6.37 9.87
N GLN A 92 -4.89 -5.62 9.13
CA GLN A 92 -4.46 -4.68 8.09
C GLN A 92 -3.63 -3.54 8.67
N ARG A 93 -4.05 -2.96 9.81
CA ARG A 93 -3.27 -1.93 10.51
C ARG A 93 -1.90 -2.45 10.95
N LYS A 94 -1.86 -3.61 11.61
CA LYS A 94 -0.60 -4.27 12.00
C LYS A 94 0.29 -4.58 10.80
N PHE A 95 -0.29 -4.95 9.66
CA PHE A 95 0.47 -5.18 8.44
C PHE A 95 1.08 -3.89 7.89
N ILE A 96 0.35 -2.78 7.91
CA ILE A 96 0.87 -1.46 7.54
C ILE A 96 2.03 -1.06 8.46
N ASP A 97 1.87 -1.21 9.78
CA ASP A 97 2.94 -0.92 10.75
C ASP A 97 4.19 -1.79 10.50
N HIS A 98 3.97 -3.06 10.14
CA HIS A 98 5.04 -3.97 9.75
C HIS A 98 5.77 -3.49 8.48
N LEU A 99 5.04 -3.00 7.46
CA LEU A 99 5.65 -2.42 6.27
C LEU A 99 6.43 -1.13 6.57
N ASP A 100 5.90 -0.25 7.42
CA ASP A 100 6.60 0.96 7.86
C ASP A 100 7.88 0.64 8.63
N THR A 101 7.89 -0.48 9.36
CA THR A 101 9.05 -0.93 10.12
C THR A 101 10.12 -1.55 9.21
N TYR A 102 9.76 -2.49 8.35
CA TYR A 102 10.73 -3.30 7.60
C TYR A 102 10.87 -2.92 6.13
N GLY A 103 9.77 -2.51 5.49
CA GLY A 103 9.75 -2.20 4.06
C GLY A 103 10.63 -0.99 3.71
N ARG A 104 10.80 -0.04 4.63
CA ARG A 104 11.60 1.18 4.42
C ARG A 104 13.10 0.95 4.26
N PHE A 105 13.63 -0.17 4.78
CA PHE A 105 15.07 -0.47 4.82
C PHE A 105 15.49 -1.35 3.64
N ARG A 106 15.81 -0.70 2.52
CA ARG A 106 16.07 -1.36 1.23
C ARG A 106 17.42 -2.06 1.15
N TYR A 107 18.38 -1.65 1.95
CA TYR A 107 19.76 -2.12 1.90
C TYR A 107 20.10 -3.03 3.08
N LEU A 108 19.09 -3.60 3.73
CA LEU A 108 19.25 -4.43 4.93
C LEU A 108 19.97 -3.65 6.03
N GLU A 109 19.61 -2.38 6.21
CA GLU A 109 20.10 -1.54 7.30
C GLU A 109 19.70 -2.14 8.65
N THR A 110 18.49 -2.69 8.72
CA THR A 110 17.94 -3.44 9.86
C THR A 110 17.54 -4.84 9.44
N SER A 111 17.53 -5.77 10.40
CA SER A 111 17.02 -7.13 10.19
C SER A 111 15.52 -7.12 9.88
N TYR A 112 15.04 -8.07 9.10
CA TYR A 112 13.61 -8.21 8.80
C TYR A 112 13.15 -9.67 8.88
N PHE A 113 11.84 -9.87 8.97
CA PHE A 113 11.22 -11.19 8.94
C PHE A 113 9.86 -11.19 8.23
N ILE A 114 9.40 -12.38 7.85
CA ILE A 114 8.08 -12.71 7.28
C ILE A 114 7.59 -14.02 7.93
N HIS A 115 6.31 -14.09 8.29
CA HIS A 115 5.60 -15.21 8.95
C HIS A 115 4.47 -15.85 8.11
N GLY A 116 4.51 -15.73 6.80
CA GLY A 116 3.78 -16.58 5.84
C GLY A 116 2.36 -16.16 5.51
N ASN A 117 1.75 -15.26 6.26
CA ASN A 117 0.42 -14.71 5.97
C ASN A 117 0.46 -13.34 5.27
N GLU A 118 1.66 -12.78 5.05
CA GLU A 118 1.86 -11.43 4.52
C GLU A 118 1.32 -11.26 3.10
N LEU A 119 1.35 -12.30 2.26
CA LEU A 119 0.73 -12.19 0.93
C LEU A 119 -0.79 -11.99 1.02
N TRP A 120 -1.44 -12.69 1.95
CA TRP A 120 -2.87 -12.52 2.18
C TRP A 120 -3.18 -11.16 2.81
N LEU A 121 -2.35 -10.72 3.78
CA LEU A 121 -2.46 -9.40 4.39
C LEU A 121 -2.24 -8.28 3.36
N LEU A 122 -1.30 -8.46 2.43
CA LEU A 122 -1.13 -7.54 1.31
C LEU A 122 -2.39 -7.47 0.45
N ASP A 123 -2.95 -8.62 0.06
CA ASP A 123 -4.15 -8.67 -0.78
C ASP A 123 -5.34 -7.99 -0.11
N SER A 124 -5.57 -8.28 1.17
CA SER A 124 -6.68 -7.70 1.93
C SER A 124 -6.47 -6.21 2.17
N THR A 125 -5.26 -5.78 2.53
CA THR A 125 -4.94 -4.37 2.78
C THR A 125 -5.01 -3.55 1.50
N VAL A 126 -4.44 -4.04 0.39
CA VAL A 126 -4.53 -3.37 -0.91
C VAL A 126 -5.98 -3.26 -1.36
N TRP A 127 -6.77 -4.32 -1.22
CA TRP A 127 -8.19 -4.24 -1.52
C TRP A 127 -8.89 -3.20 -0.64
N ALA A 128 -8.68 -3.23 0.67
CA ALA A 128 -9.32 -2.30 1.61
C ALA A 128 -9.00 -0.85 1.30
N VAL A 129 -7.73 -0.51 1.08
CA VAL A 129 -7.27 0.87 0.77
C VAL A 129 -7.72 1.28 -0.63
N ARG A 130 -7.52 0.42 -1.64
CA ARG A 130 -7.77 0.77 -3.05
C ARG A 130 -9.22 1.14 -3.33
N ARG A 131 -10.20 0.57 -2.60
CA ARG A 131 -11.62 0.94 -2.73
C ARG A 131 -11.88 2.44 -2.59
N TYR A 132 -11.07 3.14 -1.79
CA TYR A 132 -11.18 4.57 -1.52
C TYR A 132 -10.31 5.42 -2.45
N CYS A 133 -9.44 4.81 -3.27
CA CYS A 133 -8.55 5.51 -4.22
C CYS A 133 -9.33 5.93 -5.48
N ARG A 134 -10.41 6.68 -5.26
CA ARG A 134 -11.27 7.29 -6.26
C ARG A 134 -11.85 8.58 -5.69
N VAL A 135 -12.45 9.39 -6.54
CA VAL A 135 -13.21 10.56 -6.09
C VAL A 135 -14.48 10.04 -5.39
N MET A 136 -14.56 10.24 -4.07
CA MET A 136 -15.69 9.75 -3.28
C MET A 136 -16.83 10.77 -3.21
N ASN A 137 -16.49 12.07 -3.15
CA ASN A 137 -17.47 13.14 -3.06
C ASN A 137 -17.57 13.89 -4.41
N TYR A 138 -18.61 13.60 -5.17
CA TYR A 138 -18.92 14.28 -6.43
C TYR A 138 -20.44 14.42 -6.61
N ASN A 139 -20.84 15.40 -7.43
CA ASN A 139 -22.24 15.60 -7.79
C ASN A 139 -22.49 15.03 -9.20
N LEU A 140 -23.45 14.12 -9.31
CA LEU A 140 -23.92 13.62 -10.59
C LEU A 140 -25.11 14.48 -11.06
N PRO A 141 -25.06 15.06 -12.27
CA PRO A 141 -26.18 15.84 -12.79
C PRO A 141 -27.39 14.93 -13.05
N ILE A 142 -28.56 15.34 -12.56
CA ILE A 142 -29.85 14.68 -12.78
C ILE A 142 -30.77 15.66 -13.52
N GLY A 143 -31.02 15.38 -14.79
CA GLY A 143 -31.95 16.18 -15.61
C GLY A 143 -31.58 17.67 -15.70
N LYS A 144 -32.59 18.51 -16.03
CA LYS A 144 -32.42 19.94 -16.34
C LYS A 144 -32.33 20.85 -15.10
N GLY A 145 -31.65 20.45 -14.02
CA GLY A 145 -31.38 21.39 -12.92
C GLY A 145 -31.03 20.81 -11.54
N GLY A 146 -31.00 19.48 -11.38
CA GLY A 146 -30.63 18.85 -10.11
C GLY A 146 -29.22 18.24 -10.16
N GLY A 147 -28.57 18.15 -9.01
CA GLY A 147 -27.36 17.34 -8.82
C GLY A 147 -27.55 16.45 -7.60
N ARG A 148 -27.25 15.16 -7.72
CA ARG A 148 -27.21 14.24 -6.57
C ARG A 148 -25.78 14.11 -6.09
N ASN A 149 -25.56 14.39 -4.82
CA ASN A 149 -24.30 14.08 -4.18
C ASN A 149 -24.16 12.55 -4.03
N MET A 150 -23.02 12.02 -4.47
CA MET A 150 -22.80 10.57 -4.55
C MET A 150 -22.03 10.02 -3.35
N LEU A 151 -21.59 10.85 -2.39
CA LEU A 151 -20.73 10.42 -1.29
C LEU A 151 -21.33 9.25 -0.49
N GLU A 152 -22.58 9.38 -0.05
CA GLU A 152 -23.25 8.33 0.73
C GLU A 152 -23.44 7.03 -0.07
N VAL A 153 -23.67 7.16 -1.38
CA VAL A 153 -23.81 6.02 -2.30
C VAL A 153 -22.47 5.29 -2.42
N GLU A 154 -21.37 6.04 -2.56
CA GLU A 154 -20.02 5.49 -2.65
C GLU A 154 -19.57 4.82 -1.34
N ILE A 155 -19.88 5.43 -0.18
CA ILE A 155 -19.62 4.85 1.14
C ILE A 155 -20.39 3.53 1.30
N LYS A 156 -21.68 3.52 0.97
CA LYS A 156 -22.51 2.32 1.04
C LYS A 156 -21.99 1.23 0.11
N ALA A 157 -21.64 1.58 -1.13
CA ALA A 157 -21.07 0.63 -2.10
C ALA A 157 -19.75 0.03 -1.59
N ASN A 158 -18.92 0.81 -0.90
CA ASN A 158 -17.72 0.29 -0.26
C ASN A 158 -18.09 -0.71 0.84
N ILE A 159 -18.99 -0.36 1.77
CA ILE A 159 -19.41 -1.26 2.86
C ILE A 159 -19.97 -2.57 2.31
N ASP A 160 -20.87 -2.51 1.33
CA ASP A 160 -21.50 -3.69 0.74
C ASP A 160 -20.46 -4.62 0.07
N ALA A 161 -19.41 -4.04 -0.51
CA ALA A 161 -18.32 -4.79 -1.14
C ALA A 161 -17.52 -5.67 -0.17
N GLU A 162 -17.56 -5.42 1.15
CA GLU A 162 -16.90 -6.25 2.17
C GLU A 162 -17.45 -7.69 2.20
N ARG A 163 -18.71 -7.86 1.80
CA ARG A 163 -19.36 -9.17 1.72
C ARG A 163 -18.86 -10.01 0.54
N THR A 164 -18.56 -9.35 -0.57
CA THR A 164 -18.09 -10.00 -1.80
C THR A 164 -16.87 -9.32 -2.42
N PRO A 165 -15.69 -9.34 -1.75
CA PRO A 165 -14.52 -8.56 -2.18
C PRO A 165 -14.10 -8.78 -3.64
N HIS A 166 -14.15 -10.04 -4.08
CA HIS A 166 -13.81 -10.46 -5.45
C HIS A 166 -14.70 -9.88 -6.55
N GLN A 167 -15.88 -9.33 -6.22
CA GLN A 167 -16.80 -8.72 -7.18
C GLN A 167 -16.57 -7.22 -7.35
N PHE A 168 -15.92 -6.57 -6.39
CA PHE A 168 -15.67 -5.14 -6.44
C PHE A 168 -14.72 -4.78 -7.60
N ARG A 169 -15.08 -3.75 -8.37
CA ARG A 169 -14.32 -3.28 -9.52
C ARG A 169 -14.33 -1.76 -9.56
N ILE A 170 -13.18 -1.16 -9.84
CA ILE A 170 -13.07 0.26 -10.17
C ILE A 170 -13.18 0.40 -11.69
N MET A 171 -14.07 1.27 -12.16
CA MET A 171 -14.19 1.56 -13.59
C MET A 171 -12.86 2.09 -14.14
N SER A 172 -12.41 1.53 -15.26
CA SER A 172 -11.16 1.88 -15.93
C SER A 172 -9.87 1.71 -15.10
N GLY A 173 -9.91 0.96 -13.98
CA GLY A 173 -8.73 0.67 -13.16
C GLY A 173 -7.75 -0.29 -13.83
N GLU A 174 -6.46 -0.17 -13.49
CA GLU A 174 -5.40 -0.98 -14.11
C GLU A 174 -5.51 -2.46 -13.74
N LEU A 175 -5.79 -2.80 -12.47
CA LEU A 175 -6.05 -4.19 -12.06
C LEU A 175 -7.20 -4.81 -12.85
N GLU A 176 -8.29 -4.08 -13.07
CA GLU A 176 -9.45 -4.56 -13.81
C GLU A 176 -9.11 -4.85 -15.28
N LYS A 177 -8.32 -3.98 -15.93
CA LYS A 177 -7.81 -4.22 -17.29
C LYS A 177 -6.96 -5.49 -17.34
N ILE A 178 -6.08 -5.70 -16.36
CA ILE A 178 -5.22 -6.89 -16.28
C ILE A 178 -6.04 -8.16 -16.03
N ILE A 179 -7.04 -8.11 -15.16
CA ILE A 179 -7.94 -9.26 -14.89
C ILE A 179 -8.74 -9.63 -16.14
N GLY A 180 -9.24 -8.64 -16.89
CA GLY A 180 -10.01 -8.83 -18.12
C GLY A 180 -9.18 -9.39 -19.27
N ASN A 181 -7.91 -8.98 -19.40
CA ASN A 181 -7.04 -9.42 -20.48
C ASN A 181 -6.32 -10.74 -20.16
N ARG A 182 -6.86 -11.87 -20.63
CA ARG A 182 -6.28 -13.21 -20.43
C ARG A 182 -4.84 -13.37 -20.91
N LYS A 183 -4.39 -12.58 -21.89
CA LYS A 183 -3.04 -12.63 -22.45
C LYS A 183 -2.03 -11.77 -21.68
N ASN A 184 -2.49 -10.95 -20.74
CA ASN A 184 -1.59 -10.09 -19.98
C ASN A 184 -0.67 -10.92 -19.07
N PRO A 185 0.67 -10.75 -19.13
CA PRO A 185 1.63 -11.56 -18.37
C PRO A 185 1.49 -11.39 -16.85
N ALA A 186 1.07 -10.20 -16.38
CA ALA A 186 0.86 -9.93 -14.96
C ALA A 186 -0.35 -10.66 -14.38
N ARG A 187 -1.35 -11.00 -15.22
CA ARG A 187 -2.63 -11.55 -14.77
C ARG A 187 -2.46 -12.83 -13.95
N LYS A 188 -1.57 -13.73 -14.36
CA LYS A 188 -1.33 -14.99 -13.64
C LYS A 188 -0.83 -14.74 -12.21
N HIS A 189 -0.02 -13.69 -12.00
CA HIS A 189 0.52 -13.32 -10.70
C HIS A 189 -0.52 -12.60 -9.85
N LEU A 190 -1.33 -11.73 -10.45
CA LEU A 190 -2.45 -11.07 -9.77
C LEU A 190 -3.46 -12.08 -9.22
N LEU A 191 -3.80 -13.13 -9.97
CA LEU A 191 -4.82 -14.11 -9.57
C LEU A 191 -4.32 -15.26 -8.68
N TRP A 192 -3.01 -15.52 -8.64
CA TRP A 192 -2.44 -16.66 -7.91
C TRP A 192 -2.65 -16.54 -6.39
N LEU A 193 -3.44 -17.41 -5.75
CA LEU A 193 -3.76 -17.31 -4.31
C LEU A 193 -4.43 -15.99 -3.84
N ASN A 194 -5.00 -15.22 -4.77
CA ASN A 194 -5.71 -13.98 -4.43
C ASN A 194 -7.21 -14.24 -4.26
N ALA A 195 -7.78 -13.94 -3.09
CA ALA A 195 -9.22 -14.01 -2.85
C ALA A 195 -9.96 -12.70 -3.17
N HIS A 196 -9.27 -11.56 -3.14
CA HIS A 196 -9.85 -10.23 -3.30
C HIS A 196 -9.98 -9.79 -4.76
N TYR A 197 -9.10 -10.30 -5.64
CA TYR A 197 -9.11 -10.02 -7.07
C TYR A 197 -9.38 -11.27 -7.92
N ALA A 198 -9.93 -12.33 -7.30
CA ALA A 198 -10.28 -13.55 -7.99
C ALA A 198 -11.40 -13.31 -9.03
N THR A 199 -11.42 -14.14 -10.07
CA THR A 199 -12.55 -14.18 -11.02
C THR A 199 -13.78 -14.92 -10.47
N ARG A 200 -13.64 -15.62 -9.34
CA ARG A 200 -14.67 -16.45 -8.70
C ARG A 200 -14.42 -16.47 -7.19
N THR A 201 -15.45 -16.69 -6.38
CA THR A 201 -15.27 -16.93 -4.93
C THR A 201 -14.31 -18.08 -4.67
N ARG A 202 -13.36 -17.89 -3.75
CA ARG A 202 -12.46 -18.95 -3.27
C ARG A 202 -12.79 -19.28 -1.82
N LYS A 203 -13.39 -20.45 -1.59
CA LYS A 203 -13.78 -20.91 -0.24
C LYS A 203 -12.60 -21.31 0.62
N GLN A 204 -11.57 -21.89 0.00
CA GLN A 204 -10.35 -22.34 0.69
C GLN A 204 -9.13 -22.02 -0.19
N MET A 205 -8.06 -21.53 0.43
CA MET A 205 -6.77 -21.31 -0.22
C MET A 205 -5.68 -21.89 0.67
N ARG A 206 -4.86 -22.78 0.11
CA ARG A 206 -3.67 -23.28 0.81
C ARG A 206 -2.54 -22.28 0.60
N VAL A 207 -2.38 -21.36 1.55
CA VAL A 207 -1.25 -20.42 1.56
C VAL A 207 -0.03 -21.17 2.11
N PRO A 208 1.10 -21.22 1.38
CA PRO A 208 2.34 -21.77 1.93
C PRO A 208 2.71 -21.04 3.21
N ARG A 209 2.88 -21.77 4.32
CA ARG A 209 3.48 -21.19 5.52
C ARG A 209 4.96 -21.00 5.25
N CYS A 210 5.38 -19.76 4.99
CA CYS A 210 6.80 -19.43 4.91
C CYS A 210 7.21 -18.66 6.18
N PHE A 211 8.31 -19.07 6.79
CA PHE A 211 9.03 -18.20 7.71
C PHE A 211 10.35 -17.84 7.04
N HIS A 212 10.66 -16.56 6.98
CA HIS A 212 11.93 -16.07 6.47
C HIS A 212 12.41 -14.93 7.34
N ALA A 213 13.68 -14.94 7.72
CA ALA A 213 14.30 -13.85 8.43
C ALA A 213 15.72 -13.65 7.90
N THR A 214 16.14 -12.38 7.81
CA THR A 214 17.51 -12.03 7.45
C THR A 214 18.04 -11.03 8.47
N ASN A 215 19.22 -11.31 9.02
CA ASN A 215 19.90 -10.42 9.96
C ASN A 215 20.71 -9.37 9.21
N SER A 216 20.66 -8.10 9.65
CA SER A 216 21.53 -7.09 9.06
C SER A 216 22.99 -7.28 9.46
N PRO A 217 23.95 -6.99 8.56
CA PRO A 217 25.38 -7.03 8.89
C PRO A 217 25.72 -6.18 10.13
N LEU A 218 25.13 -4.98 10.21
CA LEU A 218 25.30 -4.08 11.36
C LEU A 218 24.63 -4.61 12.65
N SER A 219 23.57 -5.40 12.54
CA SER A 219 22.99 -6.07 13.72
C SER A 219 23.90 -7.16 14.28
N LEU A 220 24.63 -7.87 13.41
CA LEU A 220 25.56 -8.95 13.79
C LEU A 220 26.93 -8.42 14.23
N ARG A 221 27.35 -7.28 13.68
CA ARG A 221 28.68 -6.68 13.89
C ARG A 221 28.54 -5.16 14.05
N PRO A 222 27.94 -4.67 15.15
CA PRO A 222 27.67 -3.23 15.29
C PRO A 222 28.95 -2.38 15.36
N HIS A 223 30.08 -2.95 15.80
CA HIS A 223 31.36 -2.23 15.95
C HIS A 223 31.92 -1.66 14.64
N ILE A 224 31.53 -2.18 13.47
CA ILE A 224 32.00 -1.66 12.18
C ILE A 224 31.26 -0.38 11.74
N LEU A 225 30.25 0.07 12.49
CA LEU A 225 29.39 1.21 12.12
C LEU A 225 30.20 2.45 11.70
N LYS A 226 31.20 2.85 12.51
CA LYS A 226 32.05 4.02 12.20
C LYS A 226 32.82 3.86 10.89
N GLU A 227 33.26 2.64 10.58
CA GLU A 227 33.99 2.35 9.33
C GLU A 227 33.04 2.39 8.14
N VAL A 228 31.85 1.79 8.26
CA VAL A 228 30.83 1.78 7.21
C VAL A 228 30.39 3.20 6.85
N LEU A 229 30.22 4.08 7.84
CA LEU A 229 29.82 5.48 7.63
C LEU A 229 30.83 6.31 6.84
N LYS A 230 32.08 5.86 6.69
CA LYS A 230 33.06 6.51 5.80
C LYS A 230 32.74 6.29 4.32
N TYR A 231 32.06 5.20 3.98
CA TYR A 231 31.85 4.76 2.60
C TYR A 231 30.38 4.81 2.17
N VAL A 232 29.42 4.68 3.10
CA VAL A 232 28.01 4.54 2.78
C VAL A 232 27.14 5.45 3.66
N PHE A 233 26.12 6.05 3.04
CA PHE A 233 25.09 6.80 3.76
C PHE A 233 24.10 5.85 4.45
N LEU A 234 23.84 6.09 5.73
CA LEU A 234 22.76 5.45 6.49
C LEU A 234 21.80 6.51 7.04
N PRO A 235 20.48 6.22 7.12
CA PRO A 235 19.52 7.09 7.76
C PRO A 235 19.93 7.44 9.20
N ARG A 236 19.69 8.69 9.62
CA ARG A 236 20.14 9.20 10.94
C ARG A 236 19.59 8.39 12.11
N ASP A 237 18.33 7.98 12.01
CA ASP A 237 17.68 7.17 13.05
C ASP A 237 18.27 5.76 13.17
N VAL A 238 18.68 5.16 12.05
CA VAL A 238 19.43 3.89 12.03
C VAL A 238 20.78 4.04 12.71
N VAL A 239 21.53 5.10 12.38
CA VAL A 239 22.85 5.36 12.96
C VAL A 239 22.74 5.51 14.48
N GLN A 240 21.79 6.33 14.93
CA GLN A 240 21.55 6.56 16.35
C GLN A 240 21.21 5.24 17.08
N ALA A 241 20.31 4.44 16.53
CA ALA A 241 19.92 3.17 17.14
C ALA A 241 21.11 2.19 17.32
N PHE A 242 22.04 2.14 16.36
CA PHE A 242 23.24 1.31 16.50
C PHE A 242 24.28 1.90 17.45
N GLN A 243 24.39 3.23 17.55
CA GLN A 243 25.26 3.88 18.54
C GLN A 243 24.79 3.58 19.97
N GLU A 244 23.49 3.76 20.24
CA GLU A 244 22.90 3.45 21.55
C GLU A 244 23.06 1.97 21.91
N LYS A 245 23.02 1.07 20.93
CA LYS A 245 23.27 -0.35 21.14
C LYS A 245 24.72 -0.62 21.55
N LEU A 246 25.70 0.03 20.91
CA LEU A 246 27.11 -0.11 21.24
C LEU A 246 27.44 0.41 22.64
N GLU A 247 26.84 1.53 23.05
CA GLU A 247 26.99 2.09 24.40
C GLU A 247 26.50 1.09 25.45
N LYS A 248 25.30 0.51 25.26
CA LYS A 248 24.74 -0.51 26.15
C LYS A 248 25.53 -1.82 26.21
N GLU A 249 26.27 -2.15 25.16
CA GLU A 249 27.16 -3.31 25.14
C GLU A 249 28.51 -3.03 25.82
N ALA A 250 28.93 -1.76 25.91
CA ALA A 250 30.15 -1.35 26.59
C ALA A 250 29.96 -1.18 28.11
N ASP A 251 28.73 -0.89 28.57
CA ASP A 251 28.37 -0.77 29.98
C ASP A 251 28.09 -2.13 30.67
N LYS A 252 28.26 -3.25 29.97
CA LYS A 252 28.07 -4.63 30.47
C LYS A 252 29.39 -5.36 30.62
#